data_AF-W2NEH5-F1
#
_entry.id   AF-W2NEH5-F1
#
_cell.length_a   1.000
_cell.length_b   1.000
_cell.length_c   1.000
_cell.angle_alpha   90.00
_cell.angle_beta   90.00
_cell.angle_gamma   90.00
#
_symmetry.space_group_name_H-M   'P 1'
#
loop_
_entity.id
_entity.type
_entity.pdbx_description
1 polymer ?
#
loop_
_entity_poly.entity_id
_entity_poly.type
_entity_poly.pdbx_seq_one_letter_code
_entity_poly.pdbx_strand_id
1 'polypeptide(L)'
;MTVLLPSFIADGNWFLLALAAPVAALGALVHPRWRVHFGDVSRRSTKRLYLLWGLLILSAILAVLGVSLEVYHSRGCPNSAVFRYEIENLARFVYQLCTRAHLPYWAAFGNLLFVMRGQRRIPVGDTDSDIGVVKTDFMQQFGSVSNFSEVVRREAYMELQRPVYVVYHTERELVQIYLDEATKGSHADIWFYREEVDEESGTKWLVNDDRTIRGKWLLYDQVLPLHEEPAFFLNVPVTVPRNASYLARAEYGANYMTPITMRMECIENMINGYTFYKTTFLTKLRYATTFLALVAAVTLLAANYIPPLSRALHIKKGGKSGHSAWLEAAQRGSDKYFV
;
A
#
# COMPACT_ATOMS: atom_id res chain seq x y z
N MET A 1 -3.52 -6.03 3.13
CA MET A 1 -4.40 -7.16 2.73
C MET A 1 -3.65 -8.25 1.95
N THR A 2 -2.44 -7.95 1.47
CA THR A 2 -1.53 -8.82 0.70
C THR A 2 -1.13 -10.16 1.34
N VAL A 3 -1.17 -10.29 2.66
CA VAL A 3 -0.72 -11.48 3.42
C VAL A 3 -1.32 -12.82 2.94
N LEU A 4 -2.52 -12.81 2.36
CA LEU A 4 -3.25 -13.99 1.89
C LEU A 4 -3.13 -14.26 0.38
N LEU A 5 -2.45 -13.39 -0.38
CA LEU A 5 -2.28 -13.57 -1.83
C LEU A 5 -0.95 -14.28 -2.13
N PRO A 6 -0.91 -15.17 -3.14
CA PRO A 6 0.34 -15.68 -3.69
C PRO A 6 1.28 -14.53 -4.10
N SER A 7 2.58 -14.65 -3.83
CA SER A 7 3.56 -13.59 -4.07
C SER A 7 3.57 -13.06 -5.51
N PHE A 8 3.37 -13.93 -6.51
CA PHE A 8 3.28 -13.52 -7.92
C PHE A 8 2.03 -12.68 -8.24
N ILE A 9 0.95 -12.82 -7.46
CA ILE A 9 -0.27 -12.01 -7.59
C ILE A 9 -0.04 -10.66 -6.90
N ALA A 10 0.49 -10.68 -5.68
CA ALA A 10 0.73 -9.47 -4.89
C ALA A 10 1.84 -8.57 -5.48
N ASP A 11 2.86 -9.14 -6.13
CA ASP A 11 3.93 -8.36 -6.78
C ASP A 11 3.68 -8.07 -8.28
N GLY A 12 2.55 -8.49 -8.85
CA GLY A 12 2.21 -8.23 -10.24
C GLY A 12 1.90 -6.76 -10.54
N ASN A 13 2.40 -6.21 -11.66
CA ASN A 13 1.93 -4.90 -12.15
C ASN A 13 0.60 -5.07 -12.91
N TRP A 14 -0.50 -5.05 -12.15
CA TRP A 14 -1.84 -5.24 -12.67
C TRP A 14 -2.25 -4.24 -13.75
N PHE A 15 -1.72 -3.02 -13.74
CA PHE A 15 -2.01 -2.02 -14.78
C PHE A 15 -1.34 -2.39 -16.12
N LEU A 16 -0.07 -2.84 -16.10
CA LEU A 16 0.61 -3.31 -17.31
C LEU A 16 0.09 -4.65 -17.81
N LEU A 17 -0.39 -5.53 -16.93
CA LEU A 17 -1.09 -6.76 -17.31
C LEU A 17 -2.45 -6.43 -17.97
N ALA A 18 -3.24 -5.54 -17.37
CA ALA A 18 -4.52 -5.09 -17.91
C ALA A 18 -4.37 -4.34 -19.25
N LEU A 19 -3.24 -3.65 -19.48
CA LEU A 19 -2.92 -2.94 -20.72
C LEU A 19 -2.91 -3.86 -21.96
N ALA A 20 -2.61 -5.15 -21.80
CA ALA A 20 -2.57 -6.09 -22.92
C ALA A 20 -3.93 -6.20 -23.66
N ALA A 21 -5.06 -6.14 -22.93
CA ALA A 21 -6.39 -6.27 -23.50
C ALA A 21 -6.79 -5.12 -24.45
N PRO A 22 -6.76 -3.82 -24.04
CA PRO A 22 -7.09 -2.73 -24.94
C PRO A 22 -6.05 -2.53 -26.05
N VAL A 23 -4.77 -2.86 -25.82
CA VAL A 23 -3.74 -2.84 -26.89
C VAL A 23 -4.01 -3.93 -27.94
N ALA A 24 -4.38 -5.15 -27.53
CA ALA A 24 -4.80 -6.20 -28.47
C ALA A 24 -6.07 -5.82 -29.25
N ALA A 25 -7.05 -5.18 -28.57
CA ALA A 25 -8.27 -4.68 -29.23
C ALA A 25 -7.97 -3.55 -30.23
N LEU A 26 -7.07 -2.62 -29.91
CA LEU A 26 -6.58 -1.61 -30.86
C LEU A 26 -5.90 -2.27 -32.07
N GLY A 27 -5.02 -3.25 -31.83
CA GLY A 27 -4.37 -4.04 -32.86
C GLY A 27 -5.39 -4.69 -33.81
N ALA A 28 -6.40 -5.37 -33.27
CA ALA A 28 -7.47 -6.00 -34.04
C ALA A 28 -8.31 -5.01 -34.86
N LEU A 29 -8.62 -3.84 -34.31
CA LEU A 29 -9.41 -2.80 -34.99
C LEU A 29 -8.62 -2.02 -36.05
N VAL A 30 -7.28 -2.01 -35.98
CA VAL A 30 -6.38 -1.35 -36.93
C VAL A 30 -5.86 -2.30 -38.01
N HIS A 31 -5.53 -3.55 -37.66
CA HIS A 31 -4.88 -4.50 -38.56
C HIS A 31 -5.80 -4.90 -39.74
N PRO A 32 -5.36 -4.72 -41.02
CA PRO A 32 -6.25 -4.86 -42.18
C PRO A 32 -6.96 -6.21 -42.29
N ARG A 33 -6.27 -7.32 -42.01
CA ARG A 33 -6.84 -8.67 -42.14
C ARG A 33 -7.79 -9.03 -41.00
N TRP A 34 -7.42 -8.71 -39.76
CA TRP A 34 -8.21 -9.07 -38.56
C TRP A 34 -9.49 -8.24 -38.50
N ARG A 35 -9.42 -6.98 -38.90
CA ARG A 35 -10.54 -6.06 -39.02
C ARG A 35 -11.72 -6.63 -39.84
N VAL A 36 -11.47 -7.44 -40.87
CA VAL A 36 -12.53 -8.08 -41.69
C VAL A 36 -13.36 -9.08 -40.87
N HIS A 37 -12.77 -9.73 -39.87
CA HIS A 37 -13.46 -10.75 -39.05
C HIS A 37 -14.37 -10.14 -37.96
N PHE A 38 -14.32 -8.82 -37.74
CA PHE A 38 -15.12 -8.11 -36.71
C PHE A 38 -16.38 -7.40 -37.27
N GLY A 39 -16.86 -7.78 -38.46
CA GLY A 39 -18.16 -7.35 -39.00
C GLY A 39 -18.32 -5.83 -39.21
N ASP A 40 -19.52 -5.29 -39.06
CA ASP A 40 -19.81 -3.87 -39.39
C ASP A 40 -19.14 -2.83 -38.47
N VAL A 41 -18.63 -3.24 -37.30
CA VAL A 41 -17.76 -2.38 -36.45
C VAL A 41 -16.47 -1.99 -37.21
N SER A 42 -16.09 -2.74 -38.24
CA SER A 42 -14.93 -2.52 -39.09
C SER A 42 -15.11 -1.45 -40.18
N ARG A 43 -16.35 -1.23 -40.66
CA ARG A 43 -16.63 -0.31 -41.78
C ARG A 43 -16.64 1.13 -41.29
N ARG A 44 -16.51 2.09 -42.22
CA ARG A 44 -16.22 3.53 -42.01
C ARG A 44 -17.28 4.26 -41.14
N SER A 45 -17.32 3.93 -39.86
CA SER A 45 -18.35 4.32 -38.90
C SER A 45 -17.77 5.23 -37.82
N THR A 46 -18.56 6.23 -37.41
CA THR A 46 -18.24 7.13 -36.30
C THR A 46 -18.00 6.34 -35.01
N LYS A 47 -18.76 5.25 -34.78
CA LYS A 47 -18.61 4.33 -33.65
C LYS A 47 -17.19 3.74 -33.54
N ARG A 48 -16.58 3.34 -34.67
CA ARG A 48 -15.20 2.82 -34.70
C ARG A 48 -14.19 3.87 -34.26
N LEU A 49 -14.40 5.13 -34.67
CA LEU A 49 -13.48 6.22 -34.34
C LEU A 49 -13.52 6.54 -32.84
N TYR A 50 -14.71 6.62 -32.24
CA TYR A 50 -14.86 6.77 -30.79
C TYR A 50 -14.29 5.57 -30.02
N LEU A 51 -14.50 4.34 -30.49
CA LEU A 51 -13.94 3.13 -29.88
C LEU A 51 -12.40 3.13 -29.90
N LEU A 52 -11.79 3.53 -31.02
CA LEU A 52 -10.33 3.68 -31.12
C LEU A 52 -9.80 4.73 -30.13
N TRP A 53 -10.46 5.89 -29.99
CA TRP A 53 -10.07 6.89 -28.99
C TRP A 53 -10.25 6.39 -27.55
N GLY A 54 -11.37 5.75 -27.24
CA GLY A 54 -11.65 5.21 -25.91
C GLY A 54 -10.63 4.15 -25.49
N LEU A 55 -10.34 3.19 -26.38
CA LEU A 55 -9.31 2.17 -26.14
C LEU A 55 -7.90 2.79 -26.04
N LEU A 56 -7.59 3.83 -26.82
CA LEU A 56 -6.30 4.50 -26.77
C LEU A 56 -6.09 5.29 -25.47
N ILE A 57 -7.11 6.03 -25.03
CA ILE A 57 -7.10 6.76 -23.75
C ILE A 57 -7.01 5.76 -22.59
N LEU A 58 -7.77 4.66 -22.62
CA LEU A 58 -7.68 3.60 -21.61
C LEU A 58 -6.28 2.96 -21.59
N SER A 59 -5.69 2.69 -22.76
CA SER A 59 -4.32 2.17 -22.87
C SER A 59 -3.29 3.17 -22.31
N ALA A 60 -3.43 4.46 -22.60
CA ALA A 60 -2.55 5.49 -22.07
C ALA A 60 -2.69 5.64 -20.53
N ILE A 61 -3.91 5.56 -20.00
CA ILE A 61 -4.17 5.54 -18.54
C ILE A 61 -3.47 4.35 -17.89
N LEU A 62 -3.68 3.13 -18.40
CA LEU A 62 -3.08 1.91 -17.84
C LEU A 62 -1.55 1.90 -17.97
N ALA A 63 -1.01 2.39 -19.09
CA ALA A 63 0.44 2.52 -19.28
C ALA A 63 1.06 3.54 -18.29
N VAL A 64 0.45 4.73 -18.14
CA VAL A 64 0.95 5.76 -17.22
C VAL A 64 0.82 5.31 -15.76
N LEU A 65 -0.29 4.69 -15.37
CA LEU A 65 -0.46 4.09 -14.04
C LEU A 65 0.57 2.99 -13.78
N GLY A 66 0.75 2.07 -14.74
CA GLY A 66 1.70 0.97 -14.64
C GLY A 66 3.14 1.44 -14.49
N VAL A 67 3.59 2.38 -15.32
CA VAL A 67 4.95 2.95 -15.23
C VAL A 67 5.11 3.79 -13.95
N SER A 68 4.08 4.53 -13.54
CA SER A 68 4.11 5.30 -12.29
C SER A 68 4.18 4.38 -11.06
N LEU A 69 3.53 3.23 -11.10
CA LEU A 69 3.63 2.20 -10.07
C LEU A 69 5.05 1.61 -9.99
N GLU A 70 5.73 1.32 -11.11
CA GLU A 70 7.14 0.89 -11.08
C GLU A 70 8.07 1.97 -10.49
N VAL A 71 7.86 3.24 -10.83
CA VAL A 71 8.64 4.36 -10.27
C VAL A 71 8.36 4.56 -8.78
N TYR A 72 7.13 4.30 -8.32
CA TYR A 72 6.76 4.34 -6.91
C TYR A 72 7.34 3.12 -6.14
N HIS A 73 7.26 1.94 -6.74
CA HIS A 73 7.77 0.66 -6.21
C HIS A 73 9.28 0.65 -6.04
N SER A 74 10.02 1.04 -7.08
CA SER A 74 11.48 1.21 -7.04
C SER A 74 12.00 2.22 -6.00
N ARG A 75 11.11 3.03 -5.40
CA ARG A 75 11.42 3.98 -4.32
C ARG A 75 10.96 3.52 -2.93
N GLY A 76 10.52 2.27 -2.79
CA GLY A 76 9.99 1.72 -1.53
C GLY A 76 8.61 2.28 -1.16
N CYS A 77 7.80 2.63 -2.16
CA CYS A 77 6.38 2.99 -1.98
C CYS A 77 6.11 4.06 -0.91
N PRO A 78 6.75 5.24 -0.97
CA PRO A 78 6.70 6.24 0.09
C PRO A 78 5.30 6.65 0.51
N ASN A 79 5.05 6.52 1.81
CA ASN A 79 4.01 7.26 2.53
C ASN A 79 4.42 8.73 2.68
N SER A 80 3.48 9.61 3.03
CA SER A 80 3.78 11.03 3.16
C SER A 80 4.82 11.29 4.26
N ALA A 81 5.66 12.32 4.10
CA ALA A 81 6.70 12.62 5.08
C ALA A 81 6.14 12.93 6.48
N VAL A 82 4.94 13.51 6.54
CA VAL A 82 4.19 13.75 7.78
C VAL A 82 3.72 12.44 8.40
N PHE A 83 3.22 11.50 7.59
CA PHE A 83 2.75 10.19 8.05
C PHE A 83 3.87 9.41 8.74
N ARG A 84 5.03 9.26 8.07
CA ARG A 84 6.19 8.58 8.69
C ARG A 84 6.66 9.26 9.98
N TYR A 85 6.72 10.60 10.00
CA TYR A 85 7.10 11.35 11.20
C TYR A 85 6.11 11.15 12.36
N GLU A 86 4.80 11.10 12.07
CA GLU A 86 3.77 10.83 13.07
C GLU A 86 3.88 9.41 13.64
N ILE A 87 4.15 8.38 12.81
CA ILE A 87 4.41 7.01 13.30
C ILE A 87 5.69 6.96 14.13
N GLU A 88 6.81 7.49 13.64
CA GLU A 88 8.09 7.47 14.37
C GLU A 88 8.01 8.20 15.73
N ASN A 89 7.12 9.18 15.87
CA ASN A 89 6.84 9.82 17.15
C ASN A 89 5.98 8.94 18.07
N LEU A 90 4.91 8.34 17.51
CA LEU A 90 3.98 7.54 18.28
C LEU A 90 4.61 6.22 18.76
N ALA A 91 5.40 5.56 17.92
CA ALA A 91 6.18 4.37 18.28
C ALA A 91 7.13 4.64 19.45
N ARG A 92 7.90 5.75 19.40
CA ARG A 92 8.79 6.16 20.50
C ARG A 92 8.02 6.40 21.79
N PHE A 93 6.90 7.11 21.71
CA PHE A 93 6.02 7.35 22.85
C PHE A 93 5.51 6.03 23.46
N VAL A 94 5.03 5.08 22.65
CA VAL A 94 4.57 3.76 23.15
C VAL A 94 5.70 2.99 23.81
N TYR A 95 6.88 2.88 23.17
CA TYR A 95 8.04 2.20 23.76
C TYR A 95 8.45 2.82 25.11
N GLN A 96 8.52 4.15 25.19
CA GLN A 96 8.89 4.86 26.41
C GLN A 96 7.81 4.74 27.49
N LEU A 97 6.52 4.77 27.12
CA LEU A 97 5.40 4.58 28.04
C LEU A 97 5.44 3.17 28.67
N CYS A 98 5.57 2.12 27.86
CA CYS A 98 5.65 0.74 28.34
C CYS A 98 6.87 0.55 29.27
N THR A 99 8.05 1.07 28.89
CA THR A 99 9.26 1.02 29.72
C THR A 99 9.06 1.74 31.06
N ARG A 100 8.50 2.96 31.09
CA ARG A 100 8.23 3.69 32.35
C ARG A 100 7.17 3.01 33.22
N ALA A 101 6.16 2.41 32.58
CA ALA A 101 5.13 1.64 33.26
C ALA A 101 5.62 0.26 33.72
N HIS A 102 6.89 -0.12 33.46
CA HIS A 102 7.45 -1.44 33.74
C HIS A 102 6.63 -2.60 33.12
N LEU A 103 5.90 -2.33 32.04
CA LEU A 103 5.14 -3.33 31.29
C LEU A 103 6.11 -4.13 30.39
N PRO A 104 6.22 -5.46 30.53
CA PRO A 104 6.96 -6.29 29.59
C PRO A 104 6.33 -6.22 28.19
N TYR A 105 7.13 -5.87 27.20
CA TYR A 105 6.73 -5.83 25.79
C TYR A 105 7.90 -6.24 24.90
N TRP A 106 7.62 -6.60 23.66
CA TRP A 106 8.66 -6.79 22.64
C TRP A 106 8.27 -6.09 21.33
N ALA A 107 9.26 -5.60 20.59
CA ALA A 107 9.03 -5.18 19.20
C ALA A 107 8.48 -6.38 18.39
N ALA A 108 7.38 -6.18 17.67
CA ALA A 108 6.74 -7.20 16.86
C ALA A 108 6.84 -6.88 15.35
N PHE A 109 6.37 -7.80 14.51
CA PHE A 109 6.22 -7.65 13.04
C PHE A 109 7.34 -6.86 12.34
N GLY A 110 7.00 -5.75 11.66
CA GLY A 110 7.96 -4.93 10.92
C GLY A 110 9.03 -4.35 11.83
N ASN A 111 8.63 -3.81 12.98
CA ASN A 111 9.49 -3.18 13.97
C ASN A 111 10.61 -4.10 14.45
N LEU A 112 10.29 -5.39 14.69
CA LEU A 112 11.30 -6.40 15.02
C LEU A 112 12.31 -6.57 13.88
N LEU A 113 11.85 -6.69 12.64
CA LEU A 113 12.75 -6.80 11.48
C LEU A 113 13.64 -5.56 11.33
N PHE A 114 13.13 -4.36 11.62
CA PHE A 114 13.92 -3.11 11.52
C PHE A 114 15.02 -3.10 12.58
N VAL A 115 14.71 -3.47 13.81
CA VAL A 115 15.67 -3.64 14.91
C VAL A 115 16.74 -4.68 14.53
N MET A 116 16.33 -5.87 14.08
CA MET A 116 17.24 -6.96 13.67
C MET A 116 18.13 -6.59 12.48
N ARG A 117 17.66 -5.72 11.58
CA ARG A 117 18.43 -5.19 10.44
C ARG A 117 19.32 -3.99 10.83
N GLY A 118 19.40 -3.62 12.11
CA GLY A 118 20.19 -2.49 12.59
C GLY A 118 19.70 -1.12 12.12
N GLN A 119 18.44 -1.02 11.69
CA GLN A 119 17.84 0.22 11.23
C GLN A 119 17.57 1.13 12.44
N ARG A 120 17.63 2.46 12.23
CA ARG A 120 17.37 3.45 13.29
C ARG A 120 16.08 4.26 13.08
N ARG A 121 15.34 3.93 12.00
CA ARG A 121 14.16 4.63 11.50
C ARG A 121 13.17 3.62 10.95
N ILE A 122 11.89 3.96 10.99
CA ILE A 122 10.86 3.19 10.28
C ILE A 122 11.11 3.38 8.77
N PRO A 123 11.18 2.29 7.97
CA PRO A 123 11.39 2.40 6.54
C PRO A 123 10.35 3.24 5.82
N VAL A 124 10.73 3.65 4.61
CA VAL A 124 9.80 4.29 3.68
C VAL A 124 8.80 3.22 3.20
N GLY A 125 7.51 3.54 3.26
CA GLY A 125 6.41 2.67 2.80
C GLY A 125 5.69 1.88 3.89
N ASP A 126 6.29 1.80 5.08
CA ASP A 126 5.72 1.16 6.27
C ASP A 126 4.57 1.99 6.88
N THR A 127 3.59 1.32 7.51
CA THR A 127 2.25 1.91 7.79
C THR A 127 1.90 2.17 9.25
N ASP A 128 2.61 1.53 10.17
CA ASP A 128 2.20 1.31 11.55
C ASP A 128 3.44 1.11 12.44
N SER A 129 3.23 0.70 13.69
CA SER A 129 4.32 0.30 14.58
C SER A 129 3.84 -0.68 15.65
N ASP A 130 4.45 -1.85 15.72
CA ASP A 130 3.92 -2.95 16.53
C ASP A 130 4.76 -3.30 17.77
N ILE A 131 4.05 -3.58 18.87
CA ILE A 131 4.57 -4.34 20.01
C ILE A 131 3.68 -5.54 20.34
N GLY A 132 4.29 -6.62 20.81
CA GLY A 132 3.60 -7.70 21.51
C GLY A 132 3.70 -7.52 23.03
N VAL A 133 2.63 -7.87 23.73
CA VAL A 133 2.51 -7.79 25.19
C VAL A 133 1.72 -9.00 25.69
N VAL A 134 2.09 -9.57 26.84
CA VAL A 134 1.28 -10.61 27.47
C VAL A 134 0.05 -9.97 28.13
N LYS A 135 -1.15 -10.46 27.80
CA LYS A 135 -2.42 -9.85 28.24
C LYS A 135 -2.57 -9.80 29.77
N THR A 136 -2.08 -10.84 30.46
CA THR A 136 -2.05 -10.95 31.92
C THR A 136 -1.22 -9.81 32.53
N ASP A 137 0.03 -9.63 32.07
CA ASP A 137 0.91 -8.53 32.50
C ASP A 137 0.28 -7.15 32.26
N PHE A 138 -0.32 -6.94 31.08
CA PHE A 138 -1.01 -5.68 30.75
C PHE A 138 -2.17 -5.39 31.71
N MET A 139 -3.02 -6.39 31.96
CA MET A 139 -4.17 -6.23 32.85
C MET A 139 -3.74 -6.09 34.31
N GLN A 140 -2.63 -6.71 34.73
CA GLN A 140 -2.03 -6.48 36.04
C GLN A 140 -1.52 -5.04 36.20
N GLN A 141 -0.87 -4.50 35.16
CA GLN A 141 -0.26 -3.16 35.22
C GLN A 141 -1.28 -2.02 35.13
N PHE A 142 -2.35 -2.17 34.34
CA PHE A 142 -3.33 -1.09 34.09
C PHE A 142 -4.73 -1.37 34.65
N GLY A 143 -5.06 -2.61 35.03
CA GLY A 143 -6.39 -3.03 35.48
C GLY A 143 -7.43 -3.15 34.35
N SER A 144 -7.39 -2.28 33.34
CA SER A 144 -8.22 -2.37 32.13
C SER A 144 -7.63 -1.57 30.96
N VAL A 145 -8.11 -1.85 29.74
CA VAL A 145 -7.80 -1.04 28.56
C VAL A 145 -8.39 0.38 28.67
N SER A 146 -9.47 0.58 29.43
CA SER A 146 -10.04 1.92 29.68
C SER A 146 -9.07 2.78 30.49
N ASN A 147 -8.54 2.23 31.58
CA ASN A 147 -7.55 2.89 32.42
C ASN A 147 -6.27 3.20 31.63
N PHE A 148 -5.79 2.23 30.84
CA PHE A 148 -4.67 2.44 29.91
C PHE A 148 -4.95 3.59 28.93
N SER A 149 -6.17 3.66 28.38
CA SER A 149 -6.57 4.74 27.46
C SER A 149 -6.53 6.12 28.11
N GLU A 150 -6.91 6.24 29.38
CA GLU A 150 -6.81 7.49 30.15
C GLU A 150 -5.35 7.89 30.39
N VAL A 151 -4.50 6.95 30.79
CA VAL A 151 -3.05 7.16 30.94
C VAL A 151 -2.45 7.61 29.61
N VAL A 152 -2.64 6.85 28.53
CA VAL A 152 -2.13 7.17 27.18
C VAL A 152 -2.52 8.57 26.74
N ARG A 153 -3.79 8.96 26.89
CA ARG A 153 -4.27 10.31 26.53
C ARG A 153 -3.58 11.41 27.34
N ARG A 154 -3.39 11.21 28.64
CA ARG A 154 -2.70 12.17 29.52
C ARG A 154 -1.22 12.28 29.18
N GLU A 155 -0.51 11.17 29.09
CA GLU A 155 0.93 11.14 28.80
C GLU A 155 1.23 11.70 27.40
N ALA A 156 0.42 11.36 26.39
CA ALA A 156 0.60 11.88 25.04
C ALA A 156 0.36 13.39 24.95
N TYR A 157 -0.59 13.94 25.73
CA TYR A 157 -0.77 15.39 25.80
C TYR A 157 0.47 16.10 26.38
N MET A 158 1.18 15.47 27.32
CA MET A 158 2.41 16.01 27.90
C MET A 158 3.62 15.87 26.95
N GLU A 159 3.79 14.70 26.32
CA GLU A 159 5.01 14.38 25.54
C GLU A 159 4.91 14.71 24.05
N LEU A 160 3.76 14.41 23.42
CA LEU A 160 3.52 14.66 22.01
C LEU A 160 2.84 16.02 21.75
N GLN A 161 2.41 16.72 22.82
CA GLN A 161 1.64 17.97 22.79
C GLN A 161 0.38 17.89 21.92
N ARG A 162 -0.21 16.69 21.84
CA ARG A 162 -1.31 16.35 20.92
C ARG A 162 -2.26 15.35 21.55
N PRO A 163 -3.56 15.40 21.21
CA PRO A 163 -4.49 14.33 21.56
C PRO A 163 -4.12 13.05 20.80
N VAL A 164 -4.39 11.92 21.45
CA VAL A 164 -4.35 10.58 20.85
C VAL A 164 -5.67 9.87 21.10
N TYR A 165 -6.01 8.98 20.18
CA TYR A 165 -7.23 8.18 20.21
C TYR A 165 -6.83 6.73 20.42
N VAL A 166 -7.47 6.06 21.36
CA VAL A 166 -7.18 4.67 21.72
C VAL A 166 -8.42 3.85 21.43
N VAL A 167 -8.28 2.82 20.60
CA VAL A 167 -9.35 1.92 20.19
C VAL A 167 -8.96 0.51 20.57
N TYR A 168 -9.86 -0.20 21.26
CA TYR A 168 -9.66 -1.61 21.61
C TYR A 168 -10.47 -2.49 20.68
N HIS A 169 -9.76 -3.28 19.88
CA HIS A 169 -10.31 -4.30 19.00
C HIS A 169 -10.37 -5.63 19.76
N THR A 170 -11.47 -5.85 20.48
CA THR A 170 -11.71 -7.08 21.25
C THR A 170 -11.70 -8.32 20.36
N GLU A 171 -12.16 -8.19 19.12
CA GLU A 171 -12.19 -9.25 18.11
C GLU A 171 -10.81 -9.61 17.54
N ARG A 172 -9.79 -8.79 17.83
CA ARG A 172 -8.40 -8.98 17.39
C ARG A 172 -7.40 -9.11 18.54
N GLU A 173 -7.85 -8.93 19.79
CA GLU A 173 -6.99 -8.83 20.97
C GLU A 173 -5.86 -7.79 20.76
N LEU A 174 -6.27 -6.58 20.33
CA LEU A 174 -5.38 -5.52 19.86
C LEU A 174 -5.84 -4.15 20.36
N VAL A 175 -4.92 -3.36 20.91
CA VAL A 175 -5.14 -1.92 21.15
C VAL A 175 -4.41 -1.11 20.08
N GLN A 176 -5.15 -0.30 19.33
CA GLN A 176 -4.60 0.61 18.33
C GLN A 176 -4.64 2.05 18.86
N ILE A 177 -3.53 2.77 18.74
CA ILE A 177 -3.39 4.16 19.14
C ILE A 177 -3.21 5.02 17.87
N TYR A 178 -3.98 6.10 17.73
CA TYR A 178 -3.97 6.98 16.56
C TYR A 178 -3.72 8.45 16.96
N LEU A 179 -3.06 9.20 16.06
CA LEU A 179 -2.90 10.66 16.18
C LEU A 179 -3.99 11.48 15.47
N ASP A 180 -4.94 10.80 14.82
CA ASP A 180 -6.02 11.39 14.02
C ASP A 180 -7.15 10.34 13.81
N GLU A 181 -8.27 10.51 14.51
CA GLU A 181 -9.43 9.58 14.48
C GLU A 181 -10.14 9.56 13.12
N ALA A 182 -10.28 10.73 12.50
CA ALA A 182 -11.09 10.91 11.30
C ALA A 182 -10.43 10.30 10.05
N THR A 183 -9.10 10.33 9.97
CA THR A 183 -8.35 9.82 8.82
C THR A 183 -7.80 8.40 9.01
N LYS A 184 -7.94 7.80 10.21
CA LYS A 184 -7.34 6.50 10.57
C LYS A 184 -5.89 6.38 10.08
N GLY A 185 -5.11 7.40 10.40
CA GLY A 185 -3.79 7.62 9.85
C GLY A 185 -2.70 6.76 10.50
N SER A 186 -1.55 7.37 10.72
CA SER A 186 -0.41 6.80 11.46
C SER A 186 -0.85 6.25 12.82
N HIS A 187 -0.52 4.99 13.10
CA HIS A 187 -0.91 4.31 14.33
C HIS A 187 0.20 3.45 14.94
N ALA A 188 -0.02 3.06 16.19
CA ALA A 188 0.82 2.13 16.95
C ALA A 188 -0.07 1.07 17.61
N ASP A 189 0.35 -0.18 17.47
CA ASP A 189 -0.44 -1.37 17.75
C ASP A 189 0.18 -2.18 18.89
N ILE A 190 -0.66 -2.51 19.88
CA ILE A 190 -0.31 -3.30 21.05
C ILE A 190 -1.09 -4.60 20.98
N TRP A 191 -0.40 -5.64 20.53
CA TRP A 191 -0.93 -6.97 20.32
C TRP A 191 -0.91 -7.78 21.62
N PHE A 192 -2.08 -8.20 22.10
CA PHE A 192 -2.19 -9.02 23.29
C PHE A 192 -2.04 -10.50 22.95
N TYR A 193 -1.08 -11.14 23.59
CA TYR A 193 -0.91 -12.58 23.57
C TYR A 193 -1.40 -13.15 24.89
N ARG A 194 -2.17 -14.23 24.84
CA ARG A 194 -2.56 -15.00 26.03
C ARG A 194 -1.59 -16.17 26.23
N GLU A 195 -1.40 -16.55 27.48
CA GLU A 195 -0.61 -17.73 27.84
C GLU A 195 -1.51 -18.96 27.83
N GLU A 196 -1.11 -19.99 27.09
CA GLU A 196 -1.74 -21.32 27.12
C GLU A 196 -0.71 -22.37 27.51
N VAL A 197 -1.14 -23.45 28.15
CA VAL A 197 -0.29 -24.59 28.51
C VAL A 197 -0.96 -25.83 27.95
N ASP A 198 -0.23 -26.59 27.13
CA ASP A 198 -0.68 -27.90 26.67
C ASP A 198 -0.68 -28.89 27.83
N GLU A 199 -1.83 -29.51 28.12
CA GLU A 199 -2.01 -30.40 29.28
C GLU A 199 -1.21 -31.70 29.16
N GLU A 200 -0.95 -32.19 27.94
CA GLU A 200 -0.24 -33.45 27.71
C GLU A 200 1.29 -33.29 27.78
N SER A 201 1.86 -32.31 27.10
CA SER A 201 3.32 -32.07 27.07
C SER A 201 3.83 -31.09 28.13
N GLY A 202 2.94 -30.32 28.77
CA GLY A 202 3.31 -29.19 29.63
C GLY A 202 3.91 -28.00 28.87
N THR A 203 3.88 -28.00 27.53
CA THR A 203 4.48 -26.93 26.71
C THR A 203 3.68 -25.64 26.87
N LYS A 204 4.37 -24.55 27.21
CA LYS A 204 3.76 -23.22 27.35
C LYS A 204 3.87 -22.42 26.05
N TRP A 205 2.75 -21.81 25.66
CA TRP A 205 2.58 -21.06 24.42
C TRP A 205 2.10 -19.63 24.68
N LEU A 206 2.45 -18.72 23.79
CA LEU A 206 1.84 -17.40 23.62
C LEU A 206 0.98 -17.43 22.36
N VAL A 207 -0.30 -17.08 22.49
CA VAL A 207 -1.31 -17.28 21.44
C VAL A 207 -2.06 -15.98 21.11
N ASN A 208 -2.27 -15.70 19.82
CA ASN A 208 -3.19 -14.65 19.33
C ASN A 208 -3.79 -15.05 17.96
N ASP A 209 -5.13 -15.01 17.85
CA ASP A 209 -5.89 -15.62 16.74
C ASP A 209 -6.24 -14.72 15.53
N ASP A 210 -5.98 -13.40 15.50
CA ASP A 210 -6.74 -12.36 14.72
C ASP A 210 -6.96 -12.46 13.18
N ARG A 211 -6.47 -13.50 12.49
CA ARG A 211 -6.34 -13.70 11.02
C ARG A 211 -5.26 -12.90 10.25
N THR A 212 -4.53 -11.96 10.85
CA THR A 212 -3.42 -11.19 10.22
C THR A 212 -2.04 -11.62 10.71
N ILE A 213 -1.89 -11.93 12.01
CA ILE A 213 -0.70 -12.60 12.57
C ILE A 213 -0.56 -14.00 11.96
N ARG A 214 0.64 -14.44 11.59
CA ARG A 214 0.89 -15.79 11.03
C ARG A 214 1.43 -16.77 12.07
N GLY A 215 2.31 -16.31 12.95
CA GLY A 215 2.80 -17.03 14.13
C GLY A 215 1.75 -17.10 15.22
N LYS A 216 0.61 -17.76 14.93
CA LYS A 216 -0.55 -17.86 15.84
C LYS A 216 -0.21 -18.45 17.21
N TRP A 217 0.73 -19.39 17.23
CA TRP A 217 1.21 -20.09 18.41
C TRP A 217 2.72 -19.95 18.48
N LEU A 218 3.22 -19.29 19.52
CA LEU A 218 4.64 -19.02 19.73
C LEU A 218 5.08 -19.73 21.00
N LEU A 219 6.20 -20.45 20.96
CA LEU A 219 6.77 -21.08 22.14
C LEU A 219 7.17 -20.01 23.17
N TYR A 220 6.65 -20.12 24.39
CA TYR A 220 6.85 -19.12 25.44
C TYR A 220 8.32 -18.88 25.73
N ASP A 221 9.13 -19.95 25.80
CA ASP A 221 10.56 -19.90 26.12
C ASP A 221 11.45 -19.29 25.01
N GLN A 222 10.91 -19.17 23.79
CA GLN A 222 11.55 -18.51 22.65
C GLN A 222 11.25 -17.00 22.60
N VAL A 223 10.18 -16.55 23.25
CA VAL A 223 9.81 -15.13 23.34
C VAL A 223 10.29 -14.54 24.67
N LEU A 224 10.09 -15.27 25.77
CA LEU A 224 10.30 -14.86 27.15
C LEU A 224 11.32 -15.79 27.87
N PRO A 225 12.08 -15.28 28.88
CA PRO A 225 12.17 -13.88 29.26
C PRO A 225 12.79 -13.01 28.16
N LEU A 226 12.41 -11.74 28.13
CA LEU A 226 12.93 -10.75 27.18
C LEU A 226 14.44 -10.55 27.39
N HIS A 227 15.14 -10.00 26.39
CA HIS A 227 16.55 -9.62 26.60
C HIS A 227 16.68 -8.55 27.69
N GLU A 228 17.63 -8.76 28.62
CA GLU A 228 17.95 -7.81 29.69
C GLU A 228 18.55 -6.50 29.14
N GLU A 229 19.42 -6.60 28.13
CA GLU A 229 19.92 -5.45 27.39
C GLU A 229 18.95 -5.08 26.25
N PRO A 230 18.33 -3.89 26.27
CA PRO A 230 17.43 -3.46 25.20
C PRO A 230 18.21 -3.11 23.93
N ALA A 231 17.61 -3.41 22.78
CA ALA A 231 18.09 -2.93 21.49
C ALA A 231 17.82 -1.42 21.35
N PHE A 232 18.35 -0.79 20.29
CA PHE A 232 18.19 0.65 20.07
C PHE A 232 17.53 0.96 18.72
N PHE A 233 16.31 1.49 18.76
CA PHE A 233 15.50 1.81 17.58
C PHE A 233 14.79 3.15 17.79
N LEU A 234 14.66 3.96 16.75
CA LEU A 234 14.10 5.33 16.83
C LEU A 234 14.76 6.22 17.91
N ASN A 235 16.05 6.00 18.18
CA ASN A 235 16.81 6.66 19.24
C ASN A 235 16.26 6.46 20.67
N VAL A 236 15.51 5.37 20.91
CA VAL A 236 15.08 4.94 22.25
C VAL A 236 15.47 3.47 22.49
N PRO A 237 15.63 3.04 23.75
CA PRO A 237 15.73 1.63 24.09
C PRO A 237 14.42 0.91 23.73
N VAL A 238 14.52 -0.23 23.05
CA VAL A 238 13.39 -1.06 22.64
C VAL A 238 13.67 -2.51 23.00
N THR A 239 12.74 -3.13 23.69
CA THR A 239 12.86 -4.50 24.16
C THR A 239 12.62 -5.50 23.03
N VAL A 240 13.39 -6.58 23.01
CA VAL A 240 13.36 -7.64 21.99
C VAL A 240 13.12 -9.01 22.63
N PRO A 241 12.44 -9.93 21.93
CA PRO A 241 12.15 -11.26 22.44
C PRO A 241 13.43 -12.10 22.50
N ARG A 242 13.48 -13.08 23.42
CA ARG A 242 14.64 -13.95 23.68
C ARG A 242 15.27 -14.55 22.43
N ASN A 243 14.45 -14.89 21.44
CA ASN A 243 14.86 -15.37 20.14
C ASN A 243 14.11 -14.60 19.03
N ALA A 244 14.59 -13.39 18.75
CA ALA A 244 14.08 -12.56 17.65
C ALA A 244 14.04 -13.28 16.29
N SER A 245 14.98 -14.18 16.02
CA SER A 245 15.01 -14.98 14.80
C SER A 245 13.92 -16.06 14.74
N TYR A 246 13.50 -16.61 15.88
CA TYR A 246 12.34 -17.51 15.94
C TYR A 246 11.05 -16.75 15.60
N LEU A 247 10.80 -15.61 16.28
CA LEU A 247 9.58 -14.84 16.08
C LEU A 247 9.48 -14.29 14.65
N ALA A 248 10.57 -13.71 14.12
CA ALA A 248 10.60 -13.20 12.76
C ALA A 248 10.43 -14.31 11.69
N ARG A 249 10.90 -15.53 11.97
CA ARG A 249 10.69 -16.69 11.08
C ARG A 249 9.26 -17.22 11.15
N ALA A 250 8.61 -17.19 12.30
CA ALA A 250 7.21 -17.57 12.45
C ALA A 250 6.28 -16.66 11.62
N GLU A 251 6.58 -15.35 11.57
CA GLU A 251 5.81 -14.40 10.77
C GLU A 251 6.18 -14.38 9.27
N TYR A 252 7.47 -14.34 8.92
CA TYR A 252 7.89 -14.04 7.55
C TYR A 252 8.54 -15.23 6.83
N GLY A 253 8.58 -16.41 7.46
CA GLY A 253 9.20 -17.62 6.92
C GLY A 253 10.73 -17.54 6.90
N ALA A 254 11.37 -18.48 6.20
CA ALA A 254 12.83 -18.63 6.23
C ALA A 254 13.61 -17.39 5.74
N ASN A 255 13.03 -16.60 4.81
CA ASN A 255 13.69 -15.47 4.16
C ASN A 255 13.40 -14.10 4.83
N TYR A 256 12.93 -14.09 6.08
CA TYR A 256 12.49 -12.90 6.82
C TYR A 256 13.45 -11.70 6.80
N MET A 257 14.77 -11.93 6.73
CA MET A 257 15.75 -10.83 6.68
C MET A 257 15.77 -10.08 5.33
N THR A 258 15.35 -10.72 4.24
CA THR A 258 15.26 -10.08 2.92
C THR A 258 14.07 -9.11 2.89
N PRO A 259 14.27 -7.80 2.63
CA PRO A 259 13.17 -6.88 2.45
C PRO A 259 12.35 -7.27 1.22
N ILE A 260 11.04 -7.40 1.39
CA ILE A 260 10.08 -7.60 0.31
C ILE A 260 9.06 -6.46 0.44
N THR A 261 8.82 -5.75 -0.66
CA THR A 261 7.75 -4.77 -0.79
C THR A 261 7.00 -5.15 -2.05
N MET A 262 5.72 -5.48 -1.93
CA MET A 262 4.92 -5.98 -3.04
C MET A 262 4.18 -4.82 -3.72
N ARG A 263 4.07 -4.83 -5.06
CA ARG A 263 3.33 -3.79 -5.80
C ARG A 263 1.90 -3.56 -5.29
N MET A 264 1.23 -4.59 -4.79
CA MET A 264 -0.10 -4.47 -4.20
C MET A 264 -0.11 -3.69 -2.88
N GLU A 265 0.93 -3.79 -2.04
CA GLU A 265 1.06 -2.99 -0.80
C GLU A 265 1.20 -1.50 -1.14
N CYS A 266 1.89 -1.20 -2.23
CA CYS A 266 2.04 0.16 -2.75
C CYS A 266 0.71 0.72 -3.27
N ILE A 267 -0.10 -0.12 -3.92
CA ILE A 267 -1.47 0.25 -4.32
C ILE A 267 -2.35 0.44 -3.08
N GLU A 268 -2.25 -0.43 -2.06
CA GLU A 268 -2.95 -0.27 -0.77
C GLU A 268 -2.58 1.07 -0.10
N ASN A 269 -1.29 1.45 -0.03
CA ASN A 269 -0.83 2.74 0.50
C ASN A 269 -1.43 3.95 -0.25
N MET A 270 -1.57 3.85 -1.58
CA MET A 270 -2.19 4.90 -2.38
C MET A 270 -3.71 4.99 -2.19
N ILE A 271 -4.41 3.84 -2.12
CA ILE A 271 -5.87 3.76 -1.95
C ILE A 271 -6.29 4.20 -0.54
N ASN A 272 -5.56 3.75 0.49
CA ASN A 272 -5.78 4.15 1.88
C ASN A 272 -5.35 5.62 2.12
N GLY A 273 -4.69 6.25 1.14
CA GLY A 273 -4.33 7.67 1.15
C GLY A 273 -3.06 7.99 1.95
N TYR A 274 -2.33 7.00 2.46
CA TYR A 274 -1.09 7.17 3.22
C TYR A 274 -0.01 7.90 2.42
N THR A 275 0.09 7.63 1.12
CA THR A 275 0.93 8.37 0.15
C THR A 275 0.65 9.88 0.15
N PHE A 276 -0.62 10.28 0.34
CA PHE A 276 -1.11 11.66 0.25
C PHE A 276 -1.62 12.21 1.59
N TYR A 277 -1.25 11.56 2.69
CA TYR A 277 -1.71 11.91 4.03
C TYR A 277 -1.28 13.32 4.41
N LYS A 278 -2.24 14.11 4.91
CA LYS A 278 -2.10 15.56 5.22
C LYS A 278 -1.45 16.41 4.11
N THR A 279 -1.49 15.93 2.86
CA THR A 279 -0.96 16.64 1.69
C THR A 279 -1.92 17.74 1.24
N THR A 280 -1.40 18.94 0.94
CA THR A 280 -2.20 20.10 0.56
C THR A 280 -2.99 19.88 -0.74
N PHE A 281 -4.11 20.58 -0.89
CA PHE A 281 -4.91 20.55 -2.11
C PHE A 281 -4.10 20.93 -3.36
N LEU A 282 -3.22 21.94 -3.25
CA LEU A 282 -2.36 22.36 -4.37
C LEU A 282 -1.40 21.24 -4.81
N THR A 283 -0.82 20.47 -3.88
CA THR A 283 0.04 19.34 -4.22
C THR A 283 -0.75 18.19 -4.85
N LYS A 284 -1.95 17.88 -4.33
CA LYS A 284 -2.87 16.91 -4.96
C LYS A 284 -3.26 17.31 -6.38
N LEU A 285 -3.57 18.59 -6.59
CA LEU A 285 -3.87 19.16 -7.91
C LEU A 285 -2.68 19.04 -8.86
N ARG A 286 -1.44 19.32 -8.41
CA ARG A 286 -0.23 19.14 -9.21
C ARG A 286 -0.03 17.70 -9.69
N TYR A 287 -0.27 16.71 -8.82
CA TYR A 287 -0.22 15.30 -9.21
C TYR A 287 -1.30 14.95 -10.25
N ALA A 288 -2.54 15.40 -10.05
CA ALA A 288 -3.62 15.21 -11.02
C ALA A 288 -3.32 15.87 -12.38
N THR A 289 -2.83 17.11 -12.42
CA THR A 289 -2.47 17.79 -13.68
C THR A 289 -1.28 17.12 -14.37
N THR A 290 -0.30 16.61 -13.61
CA THR A 290 0.85 15.89 -14.17
C THR A 290 0.40 14.56 -14.78
N PHE A 291 -0.45 13.80 -14.08
CA PHE A 291 -1.03 12.56 -14.59
C PHE A 291 -1.83 12.79 -15.88
N LEU A 292 -2.73 13.78 -15.90
CA LEU A 292 -3.51 14.14 -17.08
C LEU A 292 -2.62 14.58 -18.25
N ALA A 293 -1.56 15.36 -17.99
CA ALA A 293 -0.60 15.76 -19.03
C ALA A 293 0.16 14.57 -19.62
N LEU A 294 0.59 13.61 -18.79
CA LEU A 294 1.25 12.38 -19.24
C LEU A 294 0.31 11.50 -20.07
N VAL A 295 -0.92 11.28 -19.60
CA VAL A 295 -1.95 10.52 -20.36
C VAL A 295 -2.25 11.19 -21.69
N ALA A 296 -2.42 12.51 -21.72
CA ALA A 296 -2.64 13.27 -22.95
C ALA A 296 -1.46 13.17 -23.91
N ALA A 297 -0.22 13.31 -23.42
CA ALA A 297 1.00 13.18 -24.22
C ALA A 297 1.12 11.79 -24.85
N VAL A 298 0.98 10.72 -24.06
CA VAL A 298 1.03 9.33 -24.54
C VAL A 298 -0.08 9.06 -25.56
N THR A 299 -1.30 9.52 -25.29
CA THR A 299 -2.45 9.36 -26.20
C THR A 299 -2.20 10.06 -27.54
N LEU A 300 -1.74 11.32 -27.53
CA LEU A 300 -1.49 12.09 -28.74
C LEU A 300 -0.31 11.55 -29.56
N LEU A 301 0.78 11.15 -28.89
CA LEU A 301 1.92 10.51 -29.54
C LEU A 301 1.48 9.21 -30.24
N ALA A 302 0.76 8.32 -29.55
CA ALA A 302 0.29 7.07 -30.12
C ALA A 302 -0.78 7.27 -31.23
N ALA A 303 -1.65 8.28 -31.11
CA ALA A 303 -2.65 8.60 -32.12
C ALA A 303 -2.04 8.99 -33.49
N ASN A 304 -0.85 9.61 -33.50
CA ASN A 304 -0.14 9.94 -34.73
C ASN A 304 0.27 8.70 -35.55
N TYR A 305 0.48 7.55 -34.89
CA TYR A 305 0.81 6.27 -35.54
C TYR A 305 -0.42 5.46 -35.98
N ILE A 306 -1.63 5.86 -35.60
CA ILE A 306 -2.87 5.18 -35.97
C ILE A 306 -3.55 5.98 -37.11
N PRO A 307 -3.52 5.51 -38.38
CA PRO A 307 -3.91 6.33 -39.54
C PRO A 307 -5.28 7.03 -39.47
N PRO A 308 -6.39 6.41 -38.99
CA PRO A 308 -7.66 7.12 -38.86
C PRO A 308 -7.65 8.21 -37.77
N LEU A 309 -6.80 8.10 -36.74
CA LEU A 309 -6.69 9.10 -35.67
C LEU A 309 -5.76 10.24 -36.10
N SER A 310 -4.60 9.91 -36.67
CA SER A 310 -3.62 10.86 -37.24
C SER A 310 -4.25 11.80 -38.26
N ARG A 311 -5.05 11.29 -39.22
CA ARG A 311 -5.79 12.13 -40.17
C ARG A 311 -6.80 13.06 -39.49
N ALA A 312 -7.37 12.62 -38.38
CA ALA A 312 -8.34 13.41 -37.61
C ALA A 312 -7.66 14.52 -36.78
N LEU A 313 -6.40 14.31 -36.35
CA LEU A 313 -5.56 15.32 -35.70
C LEU A 313 -5.03 16.39 -36.68
N HIS A 314 -4.62 16.00 -37.88
CA HIS A 314 -3.97 16.89 -38.85
C HIS A 314 -4.90 17.73 -39.75
N ILE A 315 -6.14 17.97 -39.33
CA ILE A 315 -7.10 18.77 -40.10
C ILE A 315 -6.68 20.25 -40.06
N LYS A 316 -6.17 20.74 -41.20
CA LYS A 316 -5.78 22.14 -41.35
C LYS A 316 -6.95 23.08 -41.02
N LYS A 317 -6.64 24.15 -40.28
CA LYS A 317 -7.53 25.28 -39.90
C LYS A 317 -8.31 25.98 -41.03
N GLY A 318 -8.18 25.56 -42.29
CA GLY A 318 -8.83 26.15 -43.46
C GLY A 318 -10.00 25.34 -44.07
N GLY A 319 -10.33 24.17 -43.52
CA GLY A 319 -11.50 23.37 -43.94
C GLY A 319 -12.63 23.46 -42.91
N LYS A 320 -13.87 23.71 -43.38
CA LYS A 320 -15.12 23.87 -42.58
C LYS A 320 -15.03 23.32 -41.15
N SER A 321 -14.73 24.18 -40.18
CA SER A 321 -14.49 23.77 -38.79
C SER A 321 -15.80 23.39 -38.10
N GLY A 322 -16.10 22.09 -38.08
CA GLY A 322 -17.27 21.53 -37.42
C GLY A 322 -17.09 20.04 -37.14
N HIS A 323 -17.94 19.49 -36.27
CA HIS A 323 -17.85 18.09 -35.82
C HIS A 323 -17.86 17.08 -36.99
N SER A 324 -18.57 17.40 -38.08
CA SER A 324 -18.63 16.60 -39.31
C SER A 324 -17.28 16.50 -40.05
N ALA A 325 -16.52 17.59 -40.16
CA ALA A 325 -15.26 17.60 -40.93
C ALA A 325 -14.20 16.67 -40.33
N TRP A 326 -14.22 16.49 -39.00
CA TRP A 326 -13.34 15.55 -38.31
C TRP A 326 -13.66 14.09 -38.60
N LEU A 327 -14.96 13.77 -38.64
CA LEU A 327 -15.45 12.45 -39.02
C LEU A 327 -15.14 12.15 -40.50
N GLU A 328 -15.33 13.13 -41.39
CA GLU A 328 -15.00 13.00 -42.81
C GLU A 328 -13.50 12.77 -43.05
N ALA A 329 -12.61 13.53 -42.40
CA ALA A 329 -11.16 13.40 -42.57
C ALA A 329 -10.63 12.03 -42.09
N ALA A 330 -11.14 11.52 -40.97
CA ALA A 330 -10.82 10.18 -40.49
C ALA A 330 -11.24 9.09 -41.51
N GLN A 331 -12.38 9.27 -42.18
CA GLN A 331 -12.93 8.34 -43.18
C GLN A 331 -12.27 8.41 -44.56
N ARG A 332 -11.65 9.54 -44.94
CA ARG A 332 -10.91 9.69 -46.22
C ARG A 332 -9.53 9.03 -46.12
N GLY A 333 -9.40 7.80 -46.60
CA GLY A 333 -8.13 7.06 -46.65
C GLY A 333 -8.14 5.90 -47.65
N SER A 334 -6.97 5.31 -47.88
CA SER A 334 -6.68 4.26 -48.89
C SER A 334 -7.34 2.89 -48.65
N ASP A 335 -8.27 2.78 -47.69
CA ASP A 335 -9.23 1.68 -47.48
C ASP A 335 -10.21 1.50 -48.67
N LYS A 336 -9.77 1.80 -49.91
CA LYS A 336 -10.49 1.60 -51.17
C LYS A 336 -9.82 0.53 -52.05
N TYR A 337 -8.61 0.09 -51.69
CA TYR A 337 -7.76 -0.81 -52.50
C TYR A 337 -7.35 -2.12 -51.79
N PHE A 338 -7.76 -2.32 -50.54
CA PHE A 338 -7.69 -3.62 -49.87
C PHE A 338 -9.12 -4.19 -49.79
N VAL A 339 -9.45 -4.96 -50.82
CA VAL A 339 -10.59 -5.88 -50.89
C VAL A 339 -10.03 -7.29 -50.69
#